data_AF-A0A397DKB5-F1
#
_entry.id   AF-A0A397DKB5-F1
#
_cell.length_a   1.000
_cell.length_b   1.000
_cell.length_c   1.000
_cell.angle_alpha   90.00
_cell.angle_beta   90.00
_cell.angle_gamma   90.00
#
_symmetry.space_group_name_H-M   'P 1'
#
loop_
_entity.id
_entity.type
_entity.pdbx_description
1 polymer ?
#
loop_
_entity_poly.entity_id
_entity_poly.type
_entity_poly.pdbx_seq_one_letter_code
_entity_poly.pdbx_strand_id
1 'polypeptide(L)'
;DAVVREAHLSLVRAGANILITYFTPFILNRVASWWLAHEIEALVHQVDVKMHTARDKQRRATMKLSGLVRELWPHVAVEVYGSTHTQLCLPHSDVDCVLVSSETLTTSPVDMLEALMERLEACAWARNVELLRSARIPILKLHFVKCRHPVKMDVTCGHSPGHSGMEARGVVDQYRMAMPALRPLVIVLKSHLHAKGLNASYSGGLSSYALVLMVVRFLQEELEPHTDEGRQPCVIYTFFRTGTVGMLLLQFLDLHIHFDFHRYGMEYFEIDPAATAVSFPPVSPMVYIMDPLRYNHNIGNSFRIHEEINGVETTLIVSEFSDRIFVAVTQLGTFGTILEATSKENMNGNLHVDISVRLGKRDDPLLLVYARQFLEHFGIPRGKSIVAAVGLKDRSSATFEVVMASLKALLP
;
A
#
# COMPACT_ATOMS: atom_id res chain seq x y z
N ASP A 1 -31.02 26.16 6.51
CA ASP A 1 -31.95 25.84 5.42
C ASP A 1 -32.76 26.99 4.86
N ALA A 2 -33.69 27.59 5.63
CA ALA A 2 -34.59 28.62 5.09
C ALA A 2 -33.86 29.87 4.56
N VAL A 3 -32.89 30.41 5.32
CA VAL A 3 -32.15 31.63 4.96
C VAL A 3 -31.30 31.45 3.70
N VAL A 4 -30.70 30.27 3.50
CA VAL A 4 -29.87 29.98 2.31
C VAL A 4 -30.75 29.81 1.07
N ARG A 5 -31.90 29.15 1.21
CA ARG A 5 -32.90 29.03 0.13
C ARG A 5 -33.47 30.39 -0.27
N GLU A 6 -33.74 31.26 0.70
CA GLU A 6 -34.32 32.58 0.47
C GLU A 6 -33.32 33.54 -0.18
N ALA A 7 -32.04 33.49 0.22
CA ALA A 7 -30.96 34.22 -0.43
C ALA A 7 -30.75 33.75 -1.89
N HIS A 8 -30.80 32.44 -2.14
CA HIS A 8 -30.65 31.86 -3.47
C HIS A 8 -31.83 32.25 -4.40
N LEU A 9 -33.07 32.18 -3.89
CA LEU A 9 -34.26 32.58 -4.64
C LEU A 9 -34.31 34.10 -4.89
N SER A 10 -33.77 34.91 -3.98
CA SER A 10 -33.68 36.37 -4.16
C SER A 10 -32.68 36.77 -5.26
N LEU A 11 -31.56 36.04 -5.38
CA LEU A 11 -30.58 36.23 -6.45
C LEU A 11 -31.11 35.78 -7.83
N VAL A 12 -31.88 34.69 -7.86
CA VAL A 12 -32.58 34.22 -9.08
C VAL A 12 -33.63 35.24 -9.54
N ARG A 13 -34.39 35.82 -8.60
CA ARG A 13 -35.40 36.87 -8.90
C ARG A 13 -34.78 38.19 -9.38
N ALA A 14 -33.54 38.49 -8.96
CA ALA A 14 -32.81 39.69 -9.37
C ALA A 14 -32.15 39.59 -10.77
N GLY A 15 -32.38 38.50 -11.52
CA GLY A 15 -31.88 38.35 -12.89
C GLY A 15 -30.36 38.14 -13.00
N ALA A 16 -29.69 37.83 -11.89
CA ALA A 16 -28.24 37.67 -11.83
C ALA A 16 -27.80 36.26 -12.29
N ASN A 17 -28.03 35.93 -13.56
CA ASN A 17 -27.61 34.65 -14.17
C ASN A 17 -26.08 34.44 -14.15
N ILE A 18 -25.28 35.50 -13.95
CA ILE A 18 -23.81 35.42 -13.89
C ILE A 18 -23.32 35.07 -12.47
N LEU A 19 -24.01 35.48 -11.39
CA LEU A 19 -23.57 35.16 -10.03
C LEU A 19 -23.90 33.73 -9.61
N ILE A 20 -24.99 33.14 -10.11
CA ILE A 20 -25.41 31.77 -9.77
C ILE A 20 -24.43 30.74 -10.34
N THR A 21 -23.91 30.94 -11.55
CA THR A 21 -22.96 29.99 -12.17
C THR A 21 -21.58 29.98 -11.49
N TYR A 22 -21.15 31.12 -10.94
CA TYR A 22 -19.84 31.22 -10.27
C TYR A 22 -19.88 30.86 -8.78
N PHE A 23 -20.97 31.17 -8.06
CA PHE A 23 -21.04 30.91 -6.62
C PHE A 23 -21.66 29.57 -6.24
N THR A 24 -22.43 28.91 -7.12
CA THR A 24 -23.12 27.65 -6.76
C THR A 24 -22.15 26.46 -6.61
N PRO A 25 -21.14 26.26 -7.50
CA PRO A 25 -20.08 25.28 -7.25
C PRO A 25 -19.26 25.66 -6.02
N PHE A 26 -19.01 26.94 -5.78
CA PHE A 26 -18.21 27.41 -4.65
C PHE A 26 -18.90 27.19 -3.30
N ILE A 27 -20.22 27.44 -3.22
CA ILE A 27 -21.04 27.25 -2.02
C ILE A 27 -21.33 25.77 -1.80
N LEU A 28 -21.65 25.00 -2.86
CA LEU A 28 -21.86 23.55 -2.74
C LEU A 28 -20.56 22.81 -2.40
N ASN A 29 -19.43 23.19 -2.98
CA ASN A 29 -18.13 22.58 -2.69
C ASN A 29 -17.66 22.93 -1.26
N ARG A 30 -17.95 24.13 -0.75
CA ARG A 30 -17.74 24.45 0.68
C ARG A 30 -18.70 23.69 1.58
N VAL A 31 -20.00 23.75 1.36
CA VAL A 31 -20.96 23.07 2.25
C VAL A 31 -20.71 21.54 2.25
N ALA A 32 -20.38 20.97 1.10
CA ALA A 32 -19.98 19.56 0.98
C ALA A 32 -18.62 19.28 1.64
N SER A 33 -17.60 20.14 1.49
CA SER A 33 -16.30 19.93 2.12
C SER A 33 -16.37 20.03 3.65
N TRP A 34 -17.20 20.94 4.17
CA TRP A 34 -17.46 21.10 5.60
C TRP A 34 -18.25 19.92 6.16
N TRP A 35 -19.27 19.45 5.44
CA TRP A 35 -20.00 18.25 5.81
C TRP A 35 -19.12 17.00 5.79
N LEU A 36 -18.31 16.84 4.74
CA LEU A 36 -17.33 15.76 4.61
C LEU A 36 -16.28 15.83 5.71
N ALA A 37 -15.78 17.01 6.06
CA ALA A 37 -14.86 17.18 7.18
C ALA A 37 -15.49 16.70 8.50
N HIS A 38 -16.76 17.05 8.75
CA HIS A 38 -17.48 16.57 9.93
C HIS A 38 -17.65 15.04 9.94
N GLU A 39 -17.97 14.42 8.80
CA GLU A 39 -18.05 12.96 8.70
C GLU A 39 -16.70 12.27 8.95
N ILE A 40 -15.61 12.85 8.42
CA ILE A 40 -14.26 12.35 8.64
C ILE A 40 -13.90 12.42 10.13
N GLU A 41 -14.16 13.56 10.79
CA GLU A 41 -13.93 13.72 12.23
C GLU A 41 -14.79 12.75 13.05
N ALA A 42 -16.06 12.57 12.68
CA ALA A 42 -16.95 11.61 13.32
C ALA A 42 -16.44 10.16 13.15
N LEU A 43 -15.93 9.79 11.97
CA LEU A 43 -15.31 8.49 11.73
C LEU A 43 -14.07 8.29 12.62
N VAL A 44 -13.18 9.29 12.68
CA VAL A 44 -11.98 9.22 13.54
C VAL A 44 -12.37 9.05 15.00
N HIS A 45 -13.35 9.81 15.48
CA HIS A 45 -13.87 9.66 16.84
C HIS A 45 -14.46 8.25 17.09
N GLN A 46 -15.25 7.71 16.16
CA GLN A 46 -15.77 6.35 16.26
C GLN A 46 -14.65 5.29 16.30
N VAL A 47 -13.61 5.48 15.50
CA VAL A 47 -12.41 4.64 15.52
C VAL A 47 -11.73 4.73 16.87
N ASP A 48 -11.53 5.93 17.43
CA ASP A 48 -10.90 6.14 18.73
C ASP A 48 -11.65 5.45 19.87
N VAL A 49 -13.00 5.57 19.89
CA VAL A 49 -13.85 4.88 20.87
C VAL A 49 -13.67 3.37 20.77
N LYS A 50 -13.71 2.81 19.56
CA LYS A 50 -13.52 1.36 19.34
C LYS A 50 -12.10 0.93 19.73
N MET A 51 -11.09 1.70 19.35
CA MET A 51 -9.69 1.45 19.70
C MET A 51 -9.48 1.48 21.22
N HIS A 52 -10.12 2.39 21.95
CA HIS A 52 -10.06 2.44 23.40
C HIS A 52 -10.53 1.12 24.03
N THR A 53 -11.64 0.55 23.54
CA THR A 53 -12.13 -0.76 24.00
C THR A 53 -11.25 -1.94 23.58
N ALA A 54 -10.49 -1.80 22.49
CA ALA A 54 -9.58 -2.82 21.98
C ALA A 54 -8.21 -2.78 22.68
N ARG A 55 -7.79 -1.62 23.20
CA ARG A 55 -6.45 -1.37 23.74
C ARG A 55 -6.06 -2.34 24.85
N ASP A 56 -6.96 -2.61 25.79
CA ASP A 56 -6.70 -3.56 26.87
C ASP A 56 -6.56 -5.00 26.36
N LYS A 57 -7.29 -5.36 25.29
CA LYS A 57 -7.21 -6.68 24.67
C LYS A 57 -5.86 -6.84 23.96
N GLN A 58 -5.45 -5.83 23.19
CA GLN A 58 -4.15 -5.78 22.52
C GLN A 58 -3.01 -5.84 23.54
N ARG A 59 -3.08 -5.05 24.62
CA ARG A 59 -2.10 -5.07 25.72
C ARG A 59 -1.98 -6.44 26.36
N ARG A 60 -3.10 -7.12 26.64
CA ARG A 60 -3.08 -8.50 27.20
C ARG A 60 -2.48 -9.51 26.22
N ALA A 61 -2.78 -9.38 24.93
CA ALA A 61 -2.23 -10.24 23.89
C ALA A 61 -0.71 -10.07 23.80
N THR A 62 -0.21 -8.84 23.70
CA THR A 62 1.22 -8.52 23.71
C THR A 62 1.90 -9.01 24.99
N MET A 63 1.31 -8.77 26.17
CA MET A 63 1.89 -9.26 27.44
C MET A 63 2.03 -10.79 27.50
N LYS A 64 1.05 -11.53 26.95
CA LYS A 64 1.12 -13.00 26.91
C LYS A 64 2.20 -13.48 25.94
N LEU A 65 2.30 -12.84 24.78
CA LEU A 65 3.37 -13.10 23.83
C LEU A 65 4.75 -12.78 24.43
N SER A 66 4.92 -11.61 25.06
CA SER A 66 6.17 -11.22 25.73
C SER A 66 6.57 -12.18 26.84
N GLY A 67 5.61 -12.72 27.60
CA GLY A 67 5.87 -13.73 28.62
C GLY A 67 6.45 -15.02 28.01
N LEU A 68 5.79 -15.54 26.96
CA LEU A 68 6.23 -16.75 26.28
C LEU A 68 7.60 -16.57 25.60
N VAL A 69 7.82 -15.43 24.94
CA VAL A 69 9.10 -15.11 24.30
C VAL A 69 10.22 -15.02 25.33
N ARG A 70 9.98 -14.41 26.49
CA ARG A 70 10.97 -14.32 27.57
C ARG A 70 11.31 -15.67 28.20
N GLU A 71 10.36 -16.61 28.24
CA GLU A 71 10.61 -17.99 28.68
C GLU A 71 11.53 -18.74 27.71
N LEU A 72 11.40 -18.47 26.39
CA LEU A 72 12.24 -19.07 25.36
C LEU A 72 13.62 -18.41 25.26
N TRP A 73 13.63 -17.07 25.26
CA TRP A 73 14.81 -16.25 25.06
C TRP A 73 14.77 -15.04 26.02
N PRO A 74 15.46 -15.12 27.18
CA PRO A 74 15.43 -14.05 28.19
C PRO A 74 15.94 -12.69 27.70
N HIS A 75 16.83 -12.67 26.70
CA HIS A 75 17.42 -11.49 26.08
C HIS A 75 16.60 -10.91 24.91
N VAL A 76 15.45 -11.51 24.58
CA VAL A 76 14.57 -11.06 23.50
C VAL A 76 13.33 -10.36 24.08
N ALA A 77 13.11 -9.13 23.64
CA ALA A 77 11.93 -8.34 23.92
C ALA A 77 10.92 -8.41 22.76
N VAL A 78 9.65 -8.21 23.07
CA VAL A 78 8.58 -8.05 22.08
C VAL A 78 8.18 -6.59 22.06
N GLU A 79 8.40 -5.94 20.92
CA GLU A 79 8.03 -4.55 20.70
C GLU A 79 6.87 -4.45 19.71
N VAL A 80 5.98 -3.48 19.92
CA VAL A 80 4.89 -3.18 18.98
C VAL A 80 5.35 -2.10 18.00
N TYR A 81 5.11 -2.33 16.71
CA TYR A 81 5.45 -1.40 15.64
C TYR A 81 4.25 -1.18 14.69
N GLY A 82 4.50 -0.52 13.56
CA GLY A 82 3.50 -0.33 12.52
C GLY A 82 2.33 0.57 12.94
N SER A 83 1.16 0.30 12.38
CA SER A 83 0.00 1.19 12.52
C SER A 83 -0.61 1.22 13.92
N THR A 84 -0.37 0.18 14.72
CA THR A 84 -0.77 0.16 16.14
C THR A 84 0.04 1.16 16.95
N HIS A 85 1.35 1.27 16.70
CA HIS A 85 2.20 2.22 17.41
C HIS A 85 1.94 3.66 16.97
N THR A 86 1.87 3.91 15.66
CA THR A 86 1.68 5.27 15.10
C THR A 86 0.25 5.78 15.24
N GLN A 87 -0.63 5.00 15.88
CA GLN A 87 -2.06 5.24 16.05
C GLN A 87 -2.86 5.27 14.73
N LEU A 88 -2.25 4.99 13.57
CA LEU A 88 -2.90 4.95 12.25
C LEU A 88 -3.59 3.60 11.93
N CYS A 89 -3.97 2.84 12.96
CA CYS A 89 -4.66 1.55 12.86
C CYS A 89 -6.18 1.71 12.88
N LEU A 90 -6.87 0.70 12.34
CA LEU A 90 -8.31 0.52 12.49
C LEU A 90 -8.58 -0.49 13.61
N PRO A 91 -9.80 -0.55 14.18
CA PRO A 91 -10.13 -1.49 15.26
C PRO A 91 -9.95 -2.97 14.94
N HIS A 92 -9.93 -3.31 13.65
CA HIS A 92 -9.76 -4.67 13.14
C HIS A 92 -8.36 -4.93 12.58
N SER A 93 -7.46 -3.93 12.66
CA SER A 93 -6.07 -4.07 12.22
C SER A 93 -5.31 -5.05 13.10
N ASP A 94 -4.34 -5.71 12.48
CA ASP A 94 -3.43 -6.64 13.15
C ASP A 94 -2.48 -5.87 14.09
N VAL A 95 -2.03 -6.53 15.15
CA VAL A 95 -1.01 -5.99 16.06
C VAL A 95 0.37 -6.48 15.60
N ASP A 96 1.09 -5.60 14.91
CA ASP A 96 2.43 -5.86 14.41
C ASP A 96 3.43 -5.88 15.58
N CYS A 97 4.07 -7.04 15.80
CA CYS A 97 5.06 -7.29 16.83
C CYS A 97 6.41 -7.65 16.22
N VAL A 98 7.49 -7.15 16.82
CA VAL A 98 8.86 -7.48 16.42
C VAL A 98 9.63 -8.02 17.62
N LEU A 99 10.36 -9.11 17.39
CA LEU A 99 11.29 -9.69 18.34
C LEU A 99 12.61 -8.93 18.25
N VAL A 100 13.00 -8.26 19.33
CA VAL A 100 14.22 -7.45 19.41
C VAL A 100 15.14 -8.07 20.43
N SER A 101 16.34 -8.46 20.01
CA SER A 101 17.36 -9.01 20.89
C SER A 101 18.30 -7.92 21.37
N SER A 102 18.69 -7.96 22.65
CA SER A 102 19.81 -7.16 23.18
C SER A 102 21.19 -7.73 22.81
N GLU A 103 21.23 -8.96 22.30
CA GLU A 103 22.44 -9.70 21.94
C GLU A 103 22.49 -10.02 20.44
N THR A 104 23.69 -10.25 19.92
CA THR A 104 23.86 -10.70 18.54
C THR A 104 23.34 -12.12 18.38
N LEU A 105 22.25 -12.27 17.62
CA LEU A 105 21.65 -13.57 17.33
C LEU A 105 22.39 -14.29 16.20
N THR A 106 22.68 -15.57 16.40
CA THR A 106 23.18 -16.47 15.36
C THR A 106 22.07 -17.29 14.71
N THR A 107 20.93 -17.44 15.40
CA THR A 107 19.75 -18.15 14.91
C THR A 107 19.06 -17.38 13.79
N SER A 108 18.68 -18.08 12.71
CA SER A 108 17.97 -17.42 11.62
C SER A 108 16.58 -16.95 12.08
N PRO A 109 16.03 -15.87 11.48
CA PRO A 109 14.68 -15.41 11.78
C PRO A 109 13.62 -16.51 11.63
N VAL A 110 13.74 -17.37 10.62
CA VAL A 110 12.77 -18.44 10.35
C VAL A 110 12.80 -19.46 11.48
N ASP A 111 13.97 -19.94 11.87
CA ASP A 111 14.11 -20.94 12.94
C ASP A 111 13.57 -20.42 14.28
N MET A 112 13.79 -19.12 14.57
CA MET A 112 13.25 -18.47 15.76
C MET A 112 11.72 -18.42 15.73
N LEU A 113 11.12 -18.08 14.58
CA LEU A 113 9.66 -18.07 14.42
C LEU A 113 9.07 -19.48 14.46
N GLU A 114 9.76 -20.50 13.94
CA GLU A 114 9.34 -21.91 14.05
C GLU A 114 9.33 -22.39 15.50
N ALA A 115 10.39 -22.14 16.26
CA ALA A 115 10.45 -22.49 17.68
C ALA A 115 9.34 -21.77 18.49
N LEU A 116 9.04 -20.52 18.14
CA LEU A 116 7.93 -19.79 18.74
C LEU A 116 6.56 -20.38 18.35
N MET A 117 6.39 -20.77 17.08
CA MET A 117 5.18 -21.41 16.56
C MET A 117 4.85 -22.70 17.32
N GLU A 118 5.82 -23.60 17.48
CA GLU A 118 5.64 -24.86 18.21
C GLU A 118 5.14 -24.62 19.65
N ARG A 119 5.68 -23.60 20.33
CA ARG A 119 5.27 -23.24 21.68
C ARG A 119 3.90 -22.57 21.73
N LEU A 120 3.55 -21.80 20.71
CA LEU A 120 2.23 -21.18 20.59
C LEU A 120 1.13 -22.21 20.33
N GLU A 121 1.42 -23.27 19.58
CA GLU A 121 0.46 -24.37 19.33
C GLU A 121 0.04 -25.09 20.62
N ALA A 122 0.95 -25.21 21.58
CA ALA A 122 0.65 -25.74 22.92
C ALA A 122 -0.14 -24.77 23.81
N CYS A 123 -0.26 -23.50 23.44
CA CYS A 123 -0.90 -22.47 24.25
C CYS A 123 -2.42 -22.40 23.98
N ALA A 124 -3.24 -22.64 25.02
CA ALA A 124 -4.71 -22.53 24.92
C ALA A 124 -5.22 -21.12 24.56
N TRP A 125 -4.37 -20.08 24.66
CA TRP A 125 -4.72 -18.70 24.33
C TRP A 125 -4.40 -18.30 22.88
N ALA A 126 -3.71 -19.16 22.12
CA ALA A 126 -3.34 -18.93 20.72
C ALA A 126 -4.07 -19.91 19.79
N ARG A 127 -4.51 -19.40 18.64
CA ARG A 127 -5.16 -20.14 17.56
C ARG A 127 -4.72 -19.58 16.21
N ASN A 128 -4.99 -20.32 15.13
CA ASN A 128 -4.66 -19.92 13.76
C ASN A 128 -3.20 -19.46 13.63
N VAL A 129 -2.28 -20.26 14.15
CA VAL A 129 -0.85 -19.97 14.11
C VAL A 129 -0.33 -20.42 12.74
N GLU A 130 0.24 -19.49 11.96
CA GLU A 130 0.69 -19.74 10.59
C GLU A 130 2.00 -18.99 10.31
N LEU A 131 3.02 -19.70 9.83
CA LEU A 131 4.31 -19.11 9.47
C LEU A 131 4.43 -18.90 7.95
N LEU A 132 4.53 -17.64 7.54
CA LEU A 132 4.82 -17.23 6.16
C LEU A 132 6.34 -17.14 5.95
N ARG A 133 6.94 -18.22 5.46
CA ARG A 133 8.40 -18.40 5.31
C ARG A 133 8.98 -17.66 4.10
N SER A 134 8.29 -17.71 2.97
CA SER A 134 8.81 -17.30 1.66
C SER A 134 8.72 -15.79 1.39
N ALA A 135 8.20 -15.02 2.34
CA ALA A 135 8.18 -13.56 2.24
C ALA A 135 9.57 -12.99 2.51
N ARG A 136 9.89 -11.83 1.92
CA ARG A 136 11.16 -11.12 2.15
C ARG A 136 11.47 -10.92 3.64
N ILE A 137 10.43 -10.63 4.42
CA ILE A 137 10.47 -10.65 5.88
C ILE A 137 9.53 -11.79 6.30
N PRO A 138 10.05 -12.88 6.90
CA PRO A 138 9.21 -13.93 7.44
C PRO A 138 8.27 -13.42 8.53
N ILE A 139 7.01 -13.83 8.50
CA ILE A 139 5.96 -13.37 9.42
C ILE A 139 5.24 -14.57 10.01
N LEU A 140 5.15 -14.61 11.34
CA LEU A 140 4.33 -15.57 12.08
C LEU A 140 3.00 -14.90 12.47
N LYS A 141 1.91 -15.37 11.89
CA LYS A 141 0.56 -14.89 12.18
C LYS A 141 -0.07 -15.73 13.27
N LEU A 142 -0.81 -15.09 14.18
CA LEU A 142 -1.61 -15.79 15.19
C LEU A 142 -2.84 -15.00 15.63
N HIS A 143 -3.82 -15.71 16.18
CA HIS A 143 -4.98 -15.14 16.83
C HIS A 143 -4.93 -15.37 18.34
N PHE A 144 -4.94 -14.29 19.12
CA PHE A 144 -5.13 -14.34 20.57
C PHE A 144 -6.62 -14.46 20.91
N VAL A 145 -7.03 -15.57 21.50
CA VAL A 145 -8.46 -15.96 21.66
C VAL A 145 -9.00 -15.89 23.08
N LYS A 146 -8.31 -15.26 24.04
CA LYS A 146 -8.84 -15.05 25.41
C LYS A 146 -9.84 -13.90 25.55
N CYS A 147 -10.26 -13.31 24.43
CA CYS A 147 -11.21 -12.22 24.36
C CYS A 147 -12.41 -12.63 23.51
N ARG A 148 -13.59 -12.02 23.75
CA ARG A 148 -14.81 -12.25 22.96
C ARG A 148 -14.58 -12.16 21.44
N HIS A 149 -13.69 -11.26 21.02
CA HIS A 149 -13.20 -11.15 19.65
C HIS A 149 -11.69 -11.41 19.65
N PRO A 150 -11.17 -12.27 18.75
CA PRO A 150 -9.75 -12.53 18.66
C PRO A 150 -8.95 -11.27 18.31
N VAL A 151 -7.76 -11.15 18.88
CA VAL A 151 -6.77 -10.13 18.46
C VAL A 151 -5.81 -10.81 17.50
N LYS A 152 -5.74 -10.31 16.27
CA LYS A 152 -4.79 -10.77 15.26
C LYS A 152 -3.41 -10.17 15.54
N MET A 153 -2.37 -10.97 15.43
CA MET A 153 -1.00 -10.54 15.67
C MET A 153 -0.10 -11.10 14.58
N ASP A 154 0.78 -10.23 14.08
CA ASP A 154 1.82 -10.57 13.12
C ASP A 154 3.17 -10.38 13.82
N VAL A 155 3.96 -11.45 13.92
CA VAL A 155 5.24 -11.47 14.64
C VAL A 155 6.37 -11.61 13.64
N THR A 156 7.37 -10.74 13.75
CA THR A 156 8.56 -10.68 12.90
C THR A 156 9.83 -10.63 13.75
N CYS A 157 11.00 -10.88 13.17
CA CYS A 157 12.27 -10.72 13.88
C CYS A 157 12.98 -9.45 13.42
N GLY A 158 13.51 -8.65 14.35
CA GLY A 158 14.19 -7.39 14.05
C GLY A 158 15.49 -7.58 13.25
N HIS A 159 16.13 -8.74 13.37
CA HIS A 159 17.31 -9.11 12.58
C HIS A 159 16.99 -9.71 11.20
N SER A 160 15.71 -9.71 10.78
CA SER A 160 15.34 -10.09 9.42
C SER A 160 15.95 -9.12 8.39
N PRO A 161 16.62 -9.63 7.32
CA PRO A 161 17.17 -8.77 6.29
C PRO A 161 16.09 -7.87 5.66
N GLY A 162 16.31 -6.55 5.70
CA GLY A 162 15.37 -5.60 5.12
C GLY A 162 14.21 -5.17 6.03
N HIS A 163 14.17 -5.61 7.29
CA HIS A 163 13.23 -5.07 8.27
C HIS A 163 13.56 -3.60 8.54
N SER A 164 12.57 -2.73 8.38
CA SER A 164 12.67 -1.28 8.67
C SER A 164 11.51 -0.78 9.54
N GLY A 165 10.71 -1.71 10.09
CA GLY A 165 9.45 -1.38 10.76
C GLY A 165 9.64 -0.57 12.03
N MET A 166 10.79 -0.70 12.70
CA MET A 166 11.12 0.05 13.91
C MET A 166 11.61 1.47 13.59
N GLU A 167 12.44 1.66 12.56
CA GLU A 167 12.84 3.00 12.14
C GLU A 167 11.66 3.76 11.52
N ALA A 168 10.81 3.09 10.74
CA ALA A 168 9.64 3.68 10.09
C ALA A 168 8.64 4.24 11.10
N ARG A 169 8.57 3.60 12.27
CA ARG A 169 7.76 4.05 13.40
C ARG A 169 8.12 5.46 13.83
N GLY A 170 9.41 5.78 13.95
CA GLY A 170 9.90 7.09 14.35
C GLY A 170 9.59 8.16 13.33
N VAL A 171 9.87 7.88 12.05
CA VAL A 171 9.62 8.81 10.94
C VAL A 171 8.13 9.09 10.77
N VAL A 172 7.27 8.06 10.78
CA VAL A 172 5.82 8.24 10.67
C VAL A 172 5.25 9.01 11.86
N ASP A 173 5.77 8.81 13.08
CA ASP A 173 5.32 9.57 14.23
C ASP A 173 5.72 11.05 14.13
N GLN A 174 6.91 11.36 13.63
CA GLN A 174 7.32 12.74 13.31
C GLN A 174 6.39 13.39 12.29
N TYR A 175 6.07 12.72 11.19
CA TYR A 175 5.08 13.23 10.22
C TYR A 175 3.71 13.43 10.84
N ARG A 176 3.24 12.48 11.66
CA ARG A 176 1.96 12.60 12.36
C ARG A 176 1.91 13.79 13.31
N MET A 177 3.01 14.10 14.00
CA MET A 177 3.11 15.26 14.87
C MET A 177 3.20 16.58 14.09
N ALA A 178 3.91 16.58 12.96
CA ALA A 178 4.08 17.76 12.11
C ALA A 178 2.82 18.09 11.27
N MET A 179 2.03 17.07 10.90
CA MET A 179 0.91 17.19 9.97
C MET A 179 -0.40 16.70 10.58
N PRO A 180 -1.20 17.57 11.24
CA PRO A 180 -2.45 17.18 11.90
C PRO A 180 -3.47 16.50 10.98
N ALA A 181 -3.47 16.85 9.68
CA ALA A 181 -4.36 16.26 8.68
C ALA A 181 -3.98 14.81 8.27
N LEU A 182 -2.77 14.34 8.59
CA LEU A 182 -2.30 13.01 8.20
C LEU A 182 -3.19 11.91 8.77
N ARG A 183 -3.45 11.97 10.08
CA ARG A 183 -4.28 10.98 10.77
C ARG A 183 -5.67 10.83 10.15
N PRO A 184 -6.50 11.88 10.06
CA PRO A 184 -7.87 11.73 9.58
C PRO A 184 -7.91 11.27 8.11
N LEU A 185 -7.01 11.75 7.25
CA LEU A 185 -6.93 11.30 5.85
C LEU A 185 -6.57 9.81 5.77
N VAL A 186 -5.55 9.36 6.50
CA VAL A 186 -5.14 7.94 6.53
C VAL A 186 -6.27 7.05 7.07
N ILE A 187 -6.98 7.45 8.13
CA ILE A 187 -8.08 6.64 8.68
C ILE A 187 -9.21 6.45 7.67
N VAL A 188 -9.59 7.51 6.95
CA VAL A 188 -10.67 7.44 5.94
C VAL A 188 -10.26 6.59 4.75
N LEU A 189 -9.08 6.87 4.18
CA LEU A 189 -8.56 6.14 3.03
C LEU A 189 -8.32 4.65 3.36
N LYS A 190 -7.74 4.37 4.52
CA LYS A 190 -7.52 3.00 4.99
C LYS A 190 -8.83 2.26 5.23
N SER A 191 -9.85 2.92 5.79
CA SER A 191 -11.18 2.34 5.96
C SER A 191 -11.82 2.02 4.61
N HIS A 192 -11.67 2.92 3.62
CA HIS A 192 -12.19 2.71 2.28
C HIS A 192 -11.51 1.52 1.58
N LEU A 193 -10.17 1.48 1.59
CA LEU A 193 -9.40 0.37 1.00
C LEU A 193 -9.74 -0.95 1.66
N HIS A 194 -9.90 -0.97 2.99
CA HIS A 194 -10.34 -2.17 3.71
C HIS A 194 -11.74 -2.62 3.29
N ALA A 195 -12.71 -1.71 3.17
CA ALA A 195 -14.06 -2.04 2.73
C ALA A 195 -14.11 -2.61 1.30
N LYS A 196 -13.09 -2.31 0.48
CA LYS A 196 -12.93 -2.83 -0.89
C LYS A 196 -12.01 -4.06 -0.98
N GLY A 197 -11.41 -4.50 0.13
CA GLY A 197 -10.44 -5.60 0.14
C GLY A 197 -9.10 -5.27 -0.53
N LEU A 198 -8.75 -3.98 -0.65
CA LEU A 198 -7.56 -3.48 -1.35
C LEU A 198 -6.41 -3.11 -0.39
N ASN A 199 -6.46 -3.55 0.87
CA ASN A 199 -5.49 -3.21 1.92
C ASN A 199 -4.49 -4.35 2.24
N ALA A 200 -4.53 -5.45 1.48
CA ALA A 200 -3.66 -6.60 1.66
C ALA A 200 -2.50 -6.56 0.65
N SER A 201 -1.32 -6.11 1.07
CA SER A 201 -0.13 -6.05 0.21
C SER A 201 0.32 -7.40 -0.32
N TYR A 202 0.05 -8.47 0.44
CA TYR A 202 0.26 -9.86 0.01
C TYR A 202 -0.53 -10.22 -1.26
N SER A 203 -1.66 -9.56 -1.54
CA SER A 203 -2.56 -9.91 -2.66
C SER A 203 -2.73 -8.77 -3.67
N GLY A 204 -1.79 -7.82 -3.71
CA GLY A 204 -1.89 -6.66 -4.62
C GLY A 204 -2.69 -5.47 -4.14
N GLY A 205 -3.03 -5.43 -2.86
CA GLY A 205 -3.52 -4.23 -2.20
C GLY A 205 -2.39 -3.24 -1.85
N LEU A 206 -2.78 -2.00 -1.55
CA LEU A 206 -1.87 -0.97 -1.05
C LEU A 206 -1.48 -1.26 0.40
N SER A 207 -0.18 -1.30 0.69
CA SER A 207 0.30 -1.48 2.07
C SER A 207 -0.06 -0.27 2.94
N SER A 208 -0.27 -0.48 4.25
CA SER A 208 -0.56 0.63 5.16
C SER A 208 0.55 1.68 5.19
N TYR A 209 1.82 1.27 5.07
CA TYR A 209 2.95 2.19 5.05
C TYR A 209 3.00 2.99 3.74
N ALA A 210 2.78 2.34 2.59
CA ALA A 210 2.66 3.02 1.30
C ALA A 210 1.55 4.08 1.31
N LEU A 211 0.37 3.76 1.86
CA LEU A 211 -0.72 4.73 2.00
C LEU A 211 -0.32 5.95 2.83
N VAL A 212 0.32 5.72 3.99
CA VAL A 212 0.78 6.82 4.85
C VAL A 212 1.73 7.72 4.10
N LEU A 213 2.70 7.13 3.41
CA LEU A 213 3.68 7.83 2.61
C LEU A 213 3.01 8.64 1.46
N MET A 214 2.03 8.08 0.76
CA MET A 214 1.26 8.83 -0.26
C MET A 214 0.60 10.08 0.32
N VAL A 215 -0.03 9.95 1.50
CA VAL A 215 -0.68 11.09 2.17
C VAL A 215 0.34 12.10 2.68
N VAL A 216 1.48 11.64 3.22
CA VAL A 216 2.57 12.54 3.65
C VAL A 216 3.09 13.36 2.47
N ARG A 217 3.36 12.72 1.33
CA ARG A 217 3.85 13.43 0.13
C ARG A 217 2.86 14.48 -0.33
N PHE A 218 1.58 14.11 -0.44
CA PHE A 218 0.50 15.04 -0.77
C PHE A 218 0.47 16.24 0.19
N LEU A 219 0.57 16.02 1.50
CA LEU A 219 0.58 17.10 2.48
C LEU A 219 1.84 17.96 2.41
N GLN A 220 3.00 17.40 2.07
CA GLN A 220 4.24 18.17 1.86
C GLN A 220 4.09 19.14 0.68
N GLU A 221 3.55 18.70 -0.45
CA GLU A 221 3.32 19.53 -1.63
C GLU A 221 2.36 20.70 -1.36
N GLU A 222 1.32 20.46 -0.56
CA GLU A 222 0.37 21.51 -0.15
C GLU A 222 0.99 22.50 0.87
N LEU A 223 2.06 22.12 1.56
CA LEU A 223 2.76 22.95 2.56
C LEU A 223 3.91 23.78 1.96
N GLU A 224 4.41 23.44 0.78
CA GLU A 224 5.49 24.18 0.10
C GLU A 224 5.02 25.59 -0.33
N PRO A 225 5.76 26.67 0.00
CA PRO A 225 5.50 27.99 -0.57
C PRO A 225 5.85 27.95 -2.06
N HIS A 226 4.85 28.04 -2.93
CA HIS A 226 5.08 28.14 -4.38
C HIS A 226 5.95 29.36 -4.71
N THR A 227 7.24 29.12 -4.97
CA THR A 227 8.17 30.08 -5.57
C THR A 227 8.29 29.78 -7.07
N ASP A 228 7.84 30.76 -7.88
CA ASP A 228 8.10 31.00 -9.32
C ASP A 228 7.26 30.35 -10.46
N GLU A 229 6.45 31.25 -11.07
CA GLU A 229 6.20 31.63 -12.48
C GLU A 229 6.05 30.62 -13.64
N GLY A 230 6.30 29.33 -13.48
CA GLY A 230 6.34 28.41 -14.65
C GLY A 230 5.23 27.36 -14.73
N ARG A 231 4.69 26.93 -13.59
CA ARG A 231 3.53 26.03 -13.53
C ARG A 231 2.31 26.90 -13.33
N GLN A 232 1.38 26.89 -14.28
CA GLN A 232 0.03 27.37 -13.99
C GLN A 232 -0.45 26.59 -12.77
N PRO A 233 -0.66 27.24 -11.61
CA PRO A 233 -1.38 26.60 -10.52
C PRO A 233 -2.71 26.18 -11.13
N CYS A 234 -3.28 25.04 -10.73
CA CYS A 234 -4.71 24.89 -10.92
C CYS A 234 -5.36 26.05 -10.12
N VAL A 235 -5.72 27.12 -10.82
CA VAL A 235 -6.16 28.41 -10.28
C VAL A 235 -7.56 28.23 -9.71
N ILE A 236 -7.66 27.51 -8.58
CA ILE A 236 -8.83 27.48 -7.71
C ILE A 236 -8.42 27.61 -6.22
N TYR A 237 -7.17 27.35 -5.82
CA TYR A 237 -6.86 27.15 -4.40
C TYR A 237 -6.03 28.22 -3.67
N THR A 238 -5.60 29.29 -4.34
CA THR A 238 -4.84 30.38 -3.70
C THR A 238 -5.67 31.40 -2.92
N PHE A 239 -6.86 31.04 -2.42
CA PHE A 239 -7.65 31.93 -1.54
C PHE A 239 -7.77 31.49 -0.08
N PHE A 240 -7.43 30.25 0.29
CA PHE A 240 -7.53 29.82 1.69
C PHE A 240 -6.37 28.89 2.06
N ARG A 241 -5.32 29.43 2.68
CA ARG A 241 -4.26 28.68 3.39
C ARG A 241 -4.77 27.87 4.61
N THR A 242 -6.04 27.51 4.65
CA THR A 242 -6.72 26.73 5.71
C THR A 242 -7.93 25.97 5.13
N GLY A 243 -7.69 24.95 4.32
CA GLY A 243 -8.74 24.02 3.88
C GLY A 243 -9.17 23.08 5.02
N THR A 244 -10.44 22.68 5.04
CA THR A 244 -10.93 21.61 5.93
C THR A 244 -10.38 20.25 5.50
N VAL A 245 -10.27 19.27 6.40
CA VAL A 245 -9.82 17.90 6.06
C VAL A 245 -10.62 17.27 4.91
N GLY A 246 -11.92 17.58 4.79
CA GLY A 246 -12.75 17.15 3.65
C GLY A 246 -12.26 17.68 2.30
N MET A 247 -11.74 18.91 2.24
CA MET A 247 -11.16 19.46 1.01
C MET A 247 -9.85 18.75 0.66
N LEU A 248 -8.99 18.52 1.66
CA LEU A 248 -7.75 17.77 1.48
C LEU A 248 -7.99 16.35 0.98
N LEU A 249 -9.06 15.69 1.43
CA LEU A 249 -9.44 14.37 0.92
C LEU A 249 -9.84 14.45 -0.56
N LEU A 250 -10.67 15.43 -0.95
CA LEU A 250 -11.09 15.59 -2.34
C LEU A 250 -9.90 15.91 -3.25
N GLN A 251 -8.99 16.79 -2.80
CA GLN A 251 -7.75 17.10 -3.51
C GLN A 251 -6.83 15.88 -3.63
N PHE A 252 -6.66 15.11 -2.56
CA PHE A 252 -5.88 13.87 -2.60
C PHE A 252 -6.45 12.90 -3.64
N LEU A 253 -7.77 12.72 -3.67
CA LEU A 253 -8.43 11.83 -4.63
C LEU A 253 -8.31 12.37 -6.06
N ASP A 254 -8.55 13.66 -6.26
CA ASP A 254 -8.44 14.32 -7.57
C ASP A 254 -7.01 14.24 -8.12
N LEU A 255 -6.02 14.50 -7.26
CA LEU A 255 -4.61 14.32 -7.57
C LEU A 255 -4.39 12.88 -8.02
N HIS A 256 -4.72 11.86 -7.23
CA HIS A 256 -4.40 10.47 -7.59
C HIS A 256 -5.25 9.90 -8.74
N ILE A 257 -6.33 10.56 -9.14
CA ILE A 257 -7.08 10.25 -10.37
C ILE A 257 -6.36 10.82 -11.60
N HIS A 258 -5.82 12.03 -11.50
CA HIS A 258 -5.17 12.75 -12.61
C HIS A 258 -3.64 12.71 -12.58
N PHE A 259 -3.03 12.14 -11.53
CA PHE A 259 -1.60 12.13 -11.30
C PHE A 259 -0.93 11.30 -12.38
N ASP A 260 -0.06 11.95 -13.11
CA ASP A 260 0.69 11.32 -14.18
C ASP A 260 1.86 10.52 -13.60
N PHE A 261 1.57 9.29 -13.16
CA PHE A 261 2.56 8.32 -12.72
C PHE A 261 3.60 7.97 -13.81
N HIS A 262 3.39 8.37 -15.07
CA HIS A 262 4.37 8.18 -16.14
C HIS A 262 5.52 9.20 -16.07
N ARG A 263 5.27 10.38 -15.50
CA ARG A 263 6.21 11.51 -15.50
C ARG A 263 6.83 11.79 -14.14
N TYR A 264 6.19 11.37 -13.05
CA TYR A 264 6.62 11.66 -11.68
C TYR A 264 6.53 10.42 -10.78
N GLY A 265 7.64 10.08 -10.10
CA GLY A 265 7.63 9.19 -8.93
C GLY A 265 7.22 9.97 -7.67
N MET A 266 6.71 9.30 -6.63
CA MET A 266 6.52 9.90 -5.32
C MET A 266 7.85 9.86 -4.55
N GLU A 267 8.59 10.96 -4.64
CA GLU A 267 9.86 11.16 -3.93
C GLU A 267 9.62 12.00 -2.65
N TYR A 268 10.25 11.61 -1.54
CA TYR A 268 10.16 12.33 -0.27
C TYR A 268 11.31 13.33 -0.15
N PHE A 269 11.00 14.55 0.28
CA PHE A 269 12.03 15.45 0.79
C PHE A 269 12.29 15.14 2.27
N GLU A 270 13.56 14.92 2.61
CA GLU A 270 14.01 14.92 4.01
C GLU A 270 13.63 16.26 4.65
N ILE A 271 13.07 16.23 5.86
CA ILE A 271 13.05 17.42 6.72
C ILE A 271 14.46 17.56 7.26
N ASP A 272 15.39 18.05 6.44
CA ASP A 272 16.74 18.36 6.89
C ASP A 272 16.75 19.78 7.50
N PRO A 273 17.11 19.95 8.79
CA PRO A 273 17.29 21.26 9.37
C PRO A 273 18.48 22.05 8.76
N ALA A 274 19.34 21.44 7.94
CA ALA A 274 20.65 21.97 7.54
C ALA A 274 21.17 21.66 6.12
N ALA A 275 20.66 20.70 5.32
CA ALA A 275 21.25 20.42 3.99
C ALA A 275 20.70 21.27 2.84
N THR A 276 21.63 21.94 2.17
CA THR A 276 21.47 22.58 0.86
C THR A 276 21.89 21.61 -0.25
N ALA A 277 20.90 21.13 -1.02
CA ALA A 277 20.98 20.40 -2.30
C ALA A 277 21.22 18.88 -2.27
N VAL A 278 20.23 18.16 -2.83
CA VAL A 278 20.24 16.73 -3.13
C VAL A 278 20.34 16.55 -4.65
N SER A 279 21.17 15.61 -5.14
CA SER A 279 21.24 15.24 -6.56
C SER A 279 20.43 13.98 -6.86
N PHE A 280 19.81 13.94 -8.03
CA PHE A 280 18.80 12.95 -8.43
C PHE A 280 19.37 11.88 -9.38
N PRO A 281 19.00 10.59 -9.24
CA PRO A 281 19.11 9.62 -10.33
C PRO A 281 18.02 9.85 -11.41
N PRO A 282 18.22 9.41 -12.66
CA PRO A 282 17.27 9.65 -13.75
C PRO A 282 15.91 8.97 -13.53
N VAL A 283 14.85 9.72 -13.87
CA VAL A 283 13.42 9.42 -13.64
C VAL A 283 12.99 8.14 -14.35
N SER A 284 12.33 7.23 -13.62
CA SER A 284 11.72 6.00 -14.13
C SER A 284 10.17 6.13 -14.18
N PRO A 285 9.46 5.60 -15.20
CA PRO A 285 8.00 5.77 -15.40
C PRO A 285 7.14 4.86 -14.49
N MET A 286 7.57 4.68 -13.24
CA MET A 286 7.05 3.71 -12.28
C MET A 286 6.16 4.38 -11.22
N VAL A 287 5.15 3.66 -10.69
CA VAL A 287 4.59 4.01 -9.36
C VAL A 287 5.69 3.71 -8.34
N TYR A 288 6.48 4.74 -8.09
CA TYR A 288 7.64 4.68 -7.23
C TYR A 288 7.28 5.39 -5.93
N ILE A 289 7.09 4.63 -4.85
CA ILE A 289 7.00 5.19 -3.50
C ILE A 289 8.34 4.94 -2.85
N MET A 290 9.16 5.98 -2.80
CA MET A 290 10.49 5.90 -2.21
C MET A 290 10.39 5.68 -0.70
N ASP A 291 11.11 4.72 -0.14
CA ASP A 291 11.21 4.60 1.31
C ASP A 291 12.12 5.72 1.86
N PRO A 292 11.65 6.64 2.71
CA PRO A 292 12.49 7.68 3.29
C PRO A 292 13.64 7.11 4.13
N LEU A 293 13.57 5.84 4.55
CA LEU A 293 14.65 5.16 5.25
C LEU A 293 15.65 4.49 4.31
N ARG A 294 15.24 4.23 3.06
CA ARG A 294 16.00 3.46 2.08
C ARG A 294 15.68 3.99 0.68
N TYR A 295 16.40 5.04 0.27
CA TYR A 295 16.18 5.76 -0.99
C TYR A 295 16.18 4.88 -2.26
N ASN A 296 16.76 3.68 -2.21
CA ASN A 296 16.79 2.70 -3.29
C ASN A 296 15.67 1.63 -3.22
N HIS A 297 14.69 1.77 -2.33
CA HIS A 297 13.64 0.79 -2.10
C HIS A 297 12.26 1.33 -2.49
N ASN A 298 11.64 0.75 -3.53
CA ASN A 298 10.27 1.06 -3.92
C ASN A 298 9.26 0.23 -3.09
N ILE A 299 8.45 0.90 -2.28
CA ILE A 299 7.45 0.27 -1.40
C ILE A 299 6.18 -0.15 -2.19
N GLY A 300 5.99 0.38 -3.40
CA GLY A 300 4.84 0.05 -4.26
C GLY A 300 4.82 -1.39 -4.79
N ASN A 301 5.94 -2.13 -4.67
CA ASN A 301 6.13 -3.51 -5.15
C ASN A 301 5.60 -3.79 -6.56
N SER A 302 5.48 -2.75 -7.38
CA SER A 302 4.92 -2.80 -8.73
C SER A 302 5.84 -2.00 -9.64
N PHE A 303 6.56 -2.70 -10.50
CA PHE A 303 7.34 -2.14 -11.58
C PHE A 303 6.40 -1.85 -12.73
N ARG A 304 6.53 -0.69 -13.35
CA ARG A 304 5.86 -0.36 -14.61
C ARG A 304 6.88 0.26 -15.55
N ILE A 305 7.04 -0.31 -16.72
CA ILE A 305 7.89 0.25 -17.77
C ILE A 305 7.07 0.48 -19.03
N HIS A 306 7.42 1.56 -19.73
CA HIS A 306 6.91 1.90 -21.04
C HIS A 306 8.07 1.76 -22.00
N GLU A 307 7.92 0.87 -22.99
CA GLU A 307 8.92 0.66 -24.03
C GLU A 307 8.24 0.58 -25.38
N GLU A 308 8.92 1.04 -26.41
CA GLU A 308 8.48 0.85 -27.79
C GLU A 308 8.99 -0.51 -28.28
N ILE A 309 8.09 -1.47 -28.44
CA ILE A 309 8.41 -2.80 -28.97
C ILE A 309 7.85 -2.89 -30.38
N ASN A 310 8.73 -3.07 -31.36
CA ASN A 310 8.38 -3.17 -32.78
C ASN A 310 7.50 -2.00 -33.28
N GLY A 311 7.79 -0.77 -32.84
CA GLY A 311 7.03 0.42 -33.25
C GLY A 311 5.69 0.61 -32.52
N VAL A 312 5.40 -0.20 -31.49
CA VAL A 312 4.18 -0.10 -30.69
C VAL A 312 4.52 0.17 -29.24
N GLU A 313 3.94 1.24 -28.69
CA GLU A 313 4.05 1.55 -27.28
C GLU A 313 3.49 0.39 -26.45
N THR A 314 4.36 -0.20 -25.62
CA THR A 314 4.07 -1.36 -24.80
C THR A 314 4.29 -1.01 -23.34
N THR A 315 3.24 -1.20 -22.54
CA THR A 315 3.31 -1.11 -21.09
C THR A 315 3.56 -2.50 -20.52
N LEU A 316 4.63 -2.65 -19.76
CA LEU A 316 4.87 -3.82 -18.92
C LEU A 316 4.66 -3.43 -17.46
N ILE A 317 3.89 -4.24 -16.73
CA ILE A 317 3.67 -4.09 -15.29
C ILE A 317 4.09 -5.39 -14.64
N VAL A 318 4.86 -5.31 -13.57
CA VAL A 318 5.23 -6.47 -12.76
C VAL A 318 4.97 -6.13 -11.31
N SER A 319 4.10 -6.88 -10.65
CA SER A 319 3.92 -6.78 -9.21
C SER A 319 4.26 -8.11 -8.56
N GLU A 320 5.28 -8.11 -7.71
CA GLU A 320 5.65 -9.31 -6.97
C GLU A 320 4.91 -9.36 -5.63
N PHE A 321 4.09 -10.39 -5.49
CA PHE A 321 3.39 -10.72 -4.26
C PHE A 321 4.04 -11.94 -3.61
N SER A 322 3.51 -12.40 -2.48
CA SER A 322 4.17 -13.48 -1.73
C SER A 322 3.73 -14.89 -2.12
N ASP A 323 2.51 -15.09 -2.62
CA ASP A 323 2.07 -16.35 -3.29
C ASP A 323 2.20 -16.31 -4.82
N ARG A 324 2.25 -15.11 -5.40
CA ARG A 324 2.11 -14.93 -6.84
C ARG A 324 2.92 -13.76 -7.39
N ILE A 325 3.12 -13.72 -8.69
CA ILE A 325 3.63 -12.55 -9.40
C ILE A 325 2.59 -12.17 -10.45
N PHE A 326 2.17 -10.91 -10.44
CA PHE A 326 1.32 -10.36 -11.48
C PHE A 326 2.19 -9.75 -12.57
N VAL A 327 1.98 -10.16 -13.82
CA VAL A 327 2.69 -9.62 -14.98
C VAL A 327 1.65 -9.12 -15.97
N ALA A 328 1.58 -7.83 -16.23
CA ALA A 328 0.79 -7.27 -17.31
C ALA A 328 1.67 -6.85 -18.47
N VAL A 329 1.24 -7.18 -19.69
CA VAL A 329 1.89 -6.77 -20.94
C VAL A 329 0.79 -6.24 -21.84
N THR A 330 0.75 -4.93 -22.07
CA THR A 330 -0.31 -4.32 -22.86
C THR A 330 0.16 -3.26 -23.85
N GLN A 331 -0.32 -3.41 -25.08
CA GLN A 331 -0.26 -2.43 -26.17
C GLN A 331 -1.64 -1.85 -26.48
N LEU A 332 -2.66 -2.31 -25.76
CA LEU A 332 -4.07 -1.94 -25.94
C LEU A 332 -4.54 -0.89 -24.92
N GLY A 333 -3.71 -0.55 -23.93
CA GLY A 333 -4.11 0.29 -22.80
C GLY A 333 -5.05 -0.39 -21.81
N THR A 334 -5.38 -1.66 -22.02
CA THR A 334 -6.23 -2.49 -21.16
C THR A 334 -5.56 -3.84 -20.89
N PHE A 335 -5.95 -4.53 -19.81
CA PHE A 335 -5.32 -5.78 -19.39
C PHE A 335 -5.49 -6.97 -20.35
N GLY A 336 -6.34 -6.85 -21.37
CA GLY A 336 -6.55 -7.90 -22.36
C GLY A 336 -7.08 -9.20 -21.72
N THR A 337 -6.37 -10.31 -21.93
CA THR A 337 -6.72 -11.62 -21.38
C THR A 337 -5.90 -11.89 -20.12
N ILE A 338 -6.56 -12.28 -19.05
CA ILE A 338 -5.93 -12.64 -17.76
C ILE A 338 -5.87 -14.16 -17.64
N LEU A 339 -4.66 -14.67 -17.43
CA LEU A 339 -4.34 -16.08 -17.25
C LEU A 339 -3.70 -16.28 -15.88
N GLU A 340 -4.04 -17.36 -15.20
CA GLU A 340 -3.33 -17.80 -14.00
C GLU A 340 -2.59 -19.10 -14.30
N ALA A 341 -1.28 -19.09 -14.10
CA ALA A 341 -0.40 -20.23 -14.26
C ALA A 341 0.16 -20.64 -12.90
N THR A 342 -0.03 -21.91 -12.54
CA THR A 342 0.41 -22.50 -11.27
C THR A 342 1.25 -23.74 -11.54
N SER A 343 2.16 -24.07 -10.63
CA SER A 343 2.90 -25.33 -10.66
C SER A 343 2.48 -26.18 -9.46
N LYS A 344 2.14 -27.44 -9.70
CA LYS A 344 1.82 -28.43 -8.66
C LYS A 344 2.77 -29.62 -8.80
N GLU A 345 3.33 -30.08 -7.69
CA GLU A 345 4.07 -31.35 -7.69
C GLU A 345 3.10 -32.52 -7.74
N ASN A 346 3.30 -33.41 -8.72
CA ASN A 346 2.59 -34.67 -8.79
C ASN A 346 3.21 -35.68 -7.81
N MET A 347 2.49 -36.77 -7.51
CA MET A 347 2.95 -37.84 -6.61
C MET A 347 4.31 -38.48 -6.99
N ASN A 348 4.75 -38.27 -8.23
CA ASN A 348 6.02 -38.78 -8.76
C ASN A 348 7.17 -37.75 -8.67
N GLY A 349 6.97 -36.60 -8.03
CA GLY A 349 7.96 -35.52 -7.92
C GLY A 349 8.11 -34.64 -9.17
N ASN A 350 7.31 -34.86 -10.21
CA ASN A 350 7.32 -34.04 -11.42
C ASN A 350 6.41 -32.81 -11.27
N LEU A 351 6.92 -31.63 -11.63
CA LEU A 351 6.16 -30.37 -11.65
C LEU A 351 5.18 -30.36 -12.83
N HIS A 352 3.89 -30.34 -12.54
CA HIS A 352 2.82 -30.16 -13.52
C HIS A 352 2.39 -28.69 -13.56
N VAL A 353 2.45 -28.09 -14.75
CA VAL A 353 2.01 -26.72 -14.98
C VAL A 353 0.52 -26.72 -15.32
N ASP A 354 -0.27 -25.99 -14.53
CA ASP A 354 -1.71 -25.79 -14.74
C ASP A 354 -1.97 -24.32 -15.09
N ILE A 355 -2.53 -24.07 -16.28
CA ILE A 355 -2.80 -22.72 -16.79
C ILE A 355 -4.29 -22.58 -17.04
N SER A 356 -4.91 -21.61 -16.38
CA SER A 356 -6.34 -21.33 -16.49
C SER A 356 -6.58 -19.90 -16.97
N VAL A 357 -7.43 -19.72 -17.96
CA VAL A 357 -7.88 -18.38 -18.38
C VAL A 357 -8.94 -17.90 -17.40
N ARG A 358 -8.64 -16.82 -16.67
CA ARG A 358 -9.54 -16.21 -15.68
C ARG A 358 -10.48 -15.20 -16.31
N LEU A 359 -10.01 -14.44 -17.29
CA LEU A 359 -10.78 -13.42 -17.99
C LEU A 359 -10.28 -13.25 -19.43
N GLY A 360 -11.17 -13.03 -20.40
CA GLY A 360 -10.78 -12.77 -21.80
C GLY A 360 -10.84 -14.00 -22.71
N LYS A 361 -10.01 -14.01 -23.75
CA LYS A 361 -10.07 -15.02 -24.83
C LYS A 361 -9.52 -16.37 -24.35
N ARG A 362 -10.26 -17.45 -24.58
CA ARG A 362 -9.86 -18.82 -24.20
C ARG A 362 -9.15 -19.60 -25.30
N ASP A 363 -9.32 -19.18 -26.54
CA ASP A 363 -8.89 -19.94 -27.73
C ASP A 363 -7.62 -19.36 -28.38
N ASP A 364 -6.70 -18.81 -27.59
CA ASP A 364 -5.46 -18.20 -28.08
C ASP A 364 -4.23 -18.92 -27.51
N PRO A 365 -3.63 -19.86 -28.26
CA PRO A 365 -2.49 -20.65 -27.80
C PRO A 365 -1.26 -19.81 -27.44
N LEU A 366 -1.07 -18.65 -28.07
CA LEU A 366 0.07 -17.78 -27.78
C LEU A 366 0.01 -17.24 -26.35
N LEU A 367 -1.18 -16.92 -25.84
CA LEU A 367 -1.35 -16.42 -24.48
C LEU A 367 -0.97 -17.48 -23.43
N LEU A 368 -1.24 -18.75 -23.73
CA LEU A 368 -0.82 -19.88 -22.89
C LEU A 368 0.70 -20.01 -22.88
N VAL A 369 1.38 -19.76 -24.01
CA VAL A 369 2.85 -19.74 -24.09
C VAL A 369 3.42 -18.62 -23.22
N TYR A 370 2.88 -17.40 -23.29
CA TYR A 370 3.30 -16.29 -22.42
C TYR A 370 3.16 -16.66 -20.93
N ALA A 371 1.98 -17.14 -20.52
CA ALA A 371 1.73 -17.51 -19.13
C ALA A 371 2.66 -18.64 -18.64
N ARG A 372 2.91 -19.64 -19.49
CA ARG A 372 3.85 -20.74 -19.21
C ARG A 372 5.27 -20.25 -19.06
N GLN A 373 5.74 -19.42 -20.01
CA GLN A 373 7.11 -18.92 -20.01
C GLN A 373 7.37 -17.99 -18.83
N PHE A 374 6.39 -17.16 -18.45
CA PHE A 374 6.46 -16.37 -17.24
C PHE A 374 6.52 -17.24 -15.98
N LEU A 375 5.74 -18.32 -15.92
CA LEU A 375 5.78 -19.25 -14.80
C LEU A 375 7.14 -19.95 -14.70
N GLU A 376 7.68 -20.45 -15.80
CA GLU A 376 8.96 -21.15 -15.84
C GLU A 376 10.14 -20.25 -15.44
N HIS A 377 10.14 -19.00 -15.89
CA HIS A 377 11.26 -18.08 -15.66
C HIS A 377 11.15 -17.27 -14.36
N PHE A 378 9.94 -16.94 -13.93
CA PHE A 378 9.74 -16.00 -12.82
C PHE A 378 9.06 -16.65 -11.62
N GLY A 379 8.06 -17.50 -11.85
CA GLY A 379 7.25 -18.12 -10.80
C GLY A 379 7.92 -19.32 -10.13
N ILE A 380 8.25 -20.38 -10.89
CA ILE A 380 8.83 -21.63 -10.37
C ILE A 380 10.13 -21.39 -9.59
N PRO A 381 11.11 -20.59 -10.07
CA PRO A 381 12.33 -20.33 -9.32
C PRO A 381 12.09 -19.66 -7.96
N ARG A 382 10.95 -18.97 -7.80
CA ARG A 382 10.56 -18.26 -6.59
C ARG A 382 9.48 -18.99 -5.78
N GLY A 383 9.05 -20.19 -6.21
CA GLY A 383 7.96 -20.93 -5.58
C GLY A 383 6.61 -20.22 -5.64
N LYS A 384 6.36 -19.41 -6.68
CA LYS A 384 5.18 -18.56 -6.82
C LYS A 384 4.36 -18.90 -8.07
N SER A 385 3.06 -18.64 -8.00
CA SER A 385 2.18 -18.67 -9.18
C SER A 385 2.32 -17.39 -10.02
N ILE A 386 1.88 -17.41 -11.28
CA ILE A 386 1.84 -16.22 -12.14
C ILE A 386 0.39 -15.88 -12.46
N VAL A 387 0.04 -14.60 -12.35
CA VAL A 387 -1.17 -14.04 -12.97
C VAL A 387 -0.70 -13.13 -14.10
N ALA A 388 -0.89 -13.56 -15.34
CA ALA A 388 -0.49 -12.83 -16.53
C ALA A 388 -1.68 -12.09 -17.15
N ALA A 389 -1.58 -10.78 -17.37
CA ALA A 389 -2.56 -9.98 -18.11
C ALA A 389 -1.96 -9.54 -19.45
N VAL A 390 -2.38 -10.16 -20.55
CA VAL A 390 -1.76 -9.96 -21.87
C VAL A 390 -2.75 -9.33 -22.85
N GLY A 391 -2.43 -8.12 -23.28
CA GLY A 391 -3.20 -7.29 -24.20
C GLY A 391 -2.34 -6.76 -25.33
N LEU A 392 -1.89 -7.64 -26.23
CA LEU A 392 -0.96 -7.30 -27.31
C LEU A 392 -1.66 -7.06 -28.66
N LYS A 393 -1.20 -6.02 -29.38
CA LYS A 393 -1.52 -5.74 -30.79
C LYS A 393 -0.58 -6.51 -31.72
N ASP A 394 0.73 -6.39 -31.49
CA ASP A 394 1.76 -7.19 -32.13
C ASP A 394 2.00 -8.47 -31.32
N ARG A 395 1.88 -9.61 -31.98
CA ARG A 395 1.96 -10.95 -31.37
C ARG A 395 3.10 -11.78 -31.96
N SER A 396 4.09 -11.10 -32.55
CA SER A 396 5.25 -11.76 -33.14
C SER A 396 6.14 -12.40 -32.06
N SER A 397 6.94 -13.40 -32.44
CA SER A 397 7.95 -13.98 -31.56
C SER A 397 9.01 -12.96 -31.14
N ALA A 398 9.31 -11.98 -31.99
CA ALA A 398 10.22 -10.88 -31.67
C ALA A 398 9.67 -10.03 -30.50
N THR A 399 8.37 -9.73 -30.48
CA THR A 399 7.73 -9.04 -29.35
C THR A 399 7.90 -9.85 -28.06
N PHE A 400 7.69 -11.17 -28.13
CA PHE A 400 7.84 -12.06 -26.98
C PHE A 400 9.27 -12.05 -26.42
N GLU A 401 10.29 -12.12 -27.27
CA GLU A 401 11.69 -12.11 -26.84
C GLU A 401 12.08 -10.82 -26.12
N VAL A 402 11.66 -9.66 -26.65
CA VAL A 402 11.90 -8.35 -26.03
C VAL A 402 11.18 -8.27 -24.69
N VAL A 403 9.89 -8.65 -24.63
CA VAL A 403 9.11 -8.68 -23.38
C VAL A 403 9.79 -9.55 -22.33
N MET A 404 10.27 -10.75 -22.69
CA MET A 404 10.98 -11.63 -21.76
C MET A 404 12.30 -11.04 -21.27
N ALA A 405 13.06 -10.38 -22.14
CA ALA A 405 14.30 -9.70 -21.77
C ALA A 405 14.05 -8.55 -20.79
N SER A 406 13.05 -7.71 -21.08
CA SER A 406 12.66 -6.58 -20.24
C SER A 406 12.13 -7.05 -18.88
N LEU A 407 11.33 -8.12 -18.85
CA LEU A 407 10.86 -8.71 -17.59
C LEU A 407 11.99 -9.34 -16.76
N LYS A 408 12.99 -9.97 -17.40
CA LYS A 408 14.19 -10.48 -16.71
C LYS A 408 15.00 -9.37 -16.05
N ALA A 409 15.06 -8.18 -16.65
CA ALA A 409 15.70 -7.03 -16.04
C ALA A 409 14.92 -6.51 -14.80
N LEU A 410 13.59 -6.65 -14.79
CA LEU A 410 12.72 -6.23 -13.69
C LEU A 410 12.61 -7.26 -12.55
N LEU A 411 12.76 -8.55 -12.85
CA LEU A 411 12.72 -9.67 -11.90
C LEU A 411 14.03 -10.47 -11.94
N PRO A 412 15.14 -9.90 -11.44
CA PRO A 412 16.46 -10.55 -11.45
C PRO A 412 16.50 -11.85 -10.65
#